data_AF-I8VCW2-F1
#
_entry.id   AF-I8VCW2-F1
#
_cell.length_a   1.000
_cell.length_b   1.000
_cell.length_c   1.000
_cell.angle_alpha   90.00
_cell.angle_beta   90.00
_cell.angle_gamma   90.00
#
_symmetry.space_group_name_H-M   'P 1'
#
loop_
_entity.id
_entity.type
_entity.pdbx_description
1 polymer ?
#
loop_
_entity_poly.entity_id
_entity_poly.type
_entity_poly.pdbx_seq_one_letter_code
_entity_poly.pdbx_strand_id
1 'polypeptide(L)'
;MNCLGEVKSVYHGFRGYDTGRNVRISKSAILDRLNPKGIHIDNNVRVLIEAMLIAHDYEYGALKGYKMNSDIYIGNNCVIGGRAMILPRVHIGNNVYIVGTSGK
;
A
#
# COMPACT_ATOMS: atom_id res chain seq x y z
N MET A 1 -13.90 -14.35 14.76
CA MET A 1 -14.42 -12.97 14.60
C MET A 1 -14.05 -12.49 13.21
N ASN A 2 -14.98 -12.60 12.25
CA ASN A 2 -14.78 -12.11 10.89
C ASN A 2 -15.24 -10.64 10.88
N CYS A 3 -14.29 -9.71 10.83
CA CYS A 3 -14.60 -8.31 10.63
C CYS A 3 -15.19 -8.15 9.22
N LEU A 4 -16.42 -7.66 9.16
CA LEU A 4 -17.24 -7.51 7.96
C LEU A 4 -16.49 -6.72 6.87
N GLY A 5 -16.33 -7.31 5.69
CA GLY A 5 -15.85 -6.63 4.48
C GLY A 5 -14.50 -7.08 3.88
N GLU A 6 -13.94 -8.22 4.29
CA GLU A 6 -12.63 -8.68 3.80
C GLU A 6 -12.70 -9.16 2.34
N VAL A 7 -12.27 -8.30 1.40
CA VAL A 7 -11.99 -8.70 0.03
C VAL A 7 -10.61 -9.34 0.00
N LYS A 8 -10.59 -10.65 -0.28
CA LYS A 8 -9.39 -11.43 -0.59
C LYS A 8 -8.55 -10.68 -1.65
N SER A 9 -7.22 -10.64 -1.51
CA SER A 9 -6.22 -9.94 -2.37
C SER A 9 -6.42 -10.03 -3.90
N VAL A 10 -7.27 -10.95 -4.37
CA VAL A 10 -7.57 -11.26 -5.77
C VAL A 10 -7.98 -10.03 -6.60
N TYR A 11 -8.70 -9.05 -6.01
CA TYR A 11 -9.10 -7.83 -6.76
C TYR A 11 -7.93 -6.89 -7.09
N HIS A 12 -6.84 -6.92 -6.33
CA HIS A 12 -5.68 -6.07 -6.54
C HIS A 12 -4.63 -6.74 -7.43
N GLY A 13 -4.46 -8.06 -7.34
CA GLY A 13 -3.55 -8.80 -8.25
C GLY A 13 -3.87 -8.58 -9.74
N PHE A 14 -5.14 -8.37 -10.10
CA PHE A 14 -5.54 -8.10 -11.50
C PHE A 14 -5.17 -6.69 -12.01
N ARG A 15 -4.78 -5.77 -11.12
CA ARG A 15 -4.49 -4.36 -11.46
C ARG A 15 -3.00 -4.03 -11.58
N GLY A 16 -2.14 -5.05 -11.50
CA GLY A 16 -0.69 -4.90 -11.68
C GLY A 16 0.10 -4.60 -10.41
N TYR A 17 -0.51 -4.71 -9.23
CA TYR A 17 0.21 -4.65 -7.95
C TYR A 17 0.93 -5.96 -7.68
N ASP A 18 2.12 -5.90 -7.09
CA ASP A 18 2.88 -7.06 -6.66
C ASP A 18 2.50 -7.43 -5.22
N THR A 19 1.81 -8.57 -5.04
CA THR A 19 1.30 -8.99 -3.73
C THR A 19 1.60 -10.45 -3.45
N GLY A 20 2.13 -10.72 -2.26
CA GLY A 20 2.38 -12.05 -1.73
C GLY A 20 1.12 -12.76 -1.21
N ARG A 21 1.34 -13.81 -0.41
CA ARG A 21 0.27 -14.64 0.15
C ARG A 21 -0.34 -14.00 1.40
N ASN A 22 -1.64 -14.24 1.60
CA ASN A 22 -2.38 -13.77 2.77
C ASN A 22 -2.31 -12.24 3.00
N VAL A 23 -2.26 -11.49 1.90
CA VAL A 23 -2.41 -10.03 1.92
C VAL A 23 -3.90 -9.68 2.04
N ARG A 24 -4.23 -8.77 2.95
CA ARG A 24 -5.60 -8.26 3.13
C ARG A 24 -5.59 -6.75 3.04
N ILE A 25 -6.35 -6.21 2.09
CA ILE A 25 -6.44 -4.78 1.84
C ILE A 25 -7.90 -4.37 2.02
N SER A 26 -8.14 -3.38 2.88
CA SER A 26 -9.47 -2.81 3.05
C SER A 26 -10.01 -2.26 1.74
N LYS A 27 -11.30 -2.44 1.47
CA LYS A 27 -11.97 -1.91 0.26
C LYS A 27 -11.86 -0.39 0.13
N SER A 28 -11.72 0.31 1.26
CA SER A 28 -11.57 1.76 1.35
C SER A 28 -10.12 2.25 1.24
N ALA A 29 -9.14 1.34 1.27
CA ALA A 29 -7.75 1.73 1.08
C ALA A 29 -7.55 2.30 -0.32
N ILE A 30 -6.70 3.32 -0.42
CA ILE A 30 -6.42 4.01 -1.67
C ILE A 30 -5.02 3.57 -2.11
N LEU A 31 -4.99 2.71 -3.12
CA LEU A 31 -3.76 2.30 -3.78
C LEU A 31 -3.57 3.10 -5.06
N ASP A 32 -2.30 3.40 -5.34
CA ASP A 32 -1.89 4.09 -6.55
C ASP A 32 -2.30 3.37 -7.84
N ARG A 33 -3.20 4.00 -8.59
CA ARG A 33 -3.67 3.48 -9.87
C ARG A 33 -2.81 3.90 -11.05
N LEU A 34 -1.96 4.92 -10.89
CA LEU A 34 -1.11 5.48 -11.93
C LEU A 34 0.22 4.71 -12.02
N ASN A 35 0.72 4.22 -10.89
CA ASN A 35 1.88 3.34 -10.83
C ASN A 35 1.61 2.07 -9.99
N PRO A 36 0.69 1.19 -10.40
CA PRO A 36 0.36 -0.01 -9.62
C PRO A 36 1.55 -0.97 -9.49
N LYS A 37 2.42 -1.02 -10.51
CA LYS A 37 3.61 -1.87 -10.52
C LYS A 37 4.67 -1.46 -9.50
N GLY A 38 4.60 -0.24 -8.97
CA GLY A 38 5.52 0.23 -7.93
C GLY A 38 5.06 -0.09 -6.52
N ILE A 39 3.98 -0.85 -6.31
CA ILE A 39 3.57 -1.28 -4.97
C ILE A 39 3.89 -2.77 -4.80
N HIS A 40 4.83 -3.05 -3.91
CA HIS A 40 5.27 -4.39 -3.55
C HIS A 40 4.87 -4.70 -2.11
N ILE A 41 4.04 -5.73 -1.93
CA ILE A 41 3.53 -6.16 -0.63
C ILE A 41 3.84 -7.63 -0.44
N ASP A 42 4.68 -7.94 0.55
CA ASP A 42 5.06 -9.31 0.92
C ASP A 42 3.93 -10.07 1.65
N ASN A 43 4.26 -11.21 2.24
CA ASN A 43 3.28 -12.12 2.83
C ASN A 43 2.73 -11.61 4.18
N ASN A 44 1.49 -12.01 4.48
CA ASN A 44 0.82 -11.75 5.76
C ASN A 44 0.69 -10.26 6.13
N VAL A 45 0.50 -9.40 5.13
CA VAL A 45 0.32 -7.96 5.34
C VAL A 45 -1.16 -7.59 5.45
N ARG A 46 -1.48 -6.69 6.38
CA ARG A 46 -2.82 -6.07 6.47
C ARG A 46 -2.74 -4.58 6.22
N VAL A 47 -3.48 -4.09 5.22
CA VAL A 47 -3.68 -2.67 4.93
C VAL A 47 -5.07 -2.28 5.36
N LEU A 48 -5.17 -1.45 6.40
CA LEU A 48 -6.43 -1.12 7.07
C LEU A 48 -7.22 -0.01 6.35
N ILE A 49 -8.36 0.34 6.94
CA ILE A 49 -9.33 1.31 6.41
C ILE A 49 -8.68 2.64 6.01
N GLU A 50 -8.97 3.12 4.81
CA GLU A 50 -8.51 4.42 4.28
C GLU A 50 -6.98 4.65 4.28
N ALA A 51 -6.17 3.60 4.47
CA ALA A 51 -4.73 3.71 4.30
C ALA A 51 -4.40 4.03 2.83
N MET A 52 -3.38 4.85 2.62
CA MET A 52 -2.95 5.32 1.30
C MET A 52 -1.56 4.80 0.97
N LEU A 53 -1.43 4.16 -0.19
CA LEU A 53 -0.17 3.66 -0.73
C LEU A 53 0.08 4.33 -2.07
N ILE A 54 1.02 5.28 -2.12
CA ILE A 54 1.29 6.13 -3.29
C ILE A 54 2.69 5.83 -3.84
N ALA A 55 2.77 5.43 -5.11
CA ALA A 55 4.00 5.04 -5.81
C ALA A 55 4.32 5.95 -7.01
N HIS A 56 3.54 7.01 -7.22
CA HIS A 56 3.80 8.06 -8.19
C HIS A 56 4.18 9.35 -7.46
N ASP A 57 5.18 10.04 -7.98
CA ASP A 57 5.48 11.42 -7.61
C ASP A 57 5.57 12.25 -8.90
N TYR A 58 4.48 12.96 -9.21
CA TYR A 58 4.44 13.82 -10.40
C TYR A 58 5.25 15.09 -10.20
N GLU A 59 5.27 15.65 -8.99
CA GLU A 59 5.82 16.98 -8.72
C GLU A 59 7.34 16.91 -8.68
N TYR A 60 7.92 15.91 -8.01
CA TYR A 60 9.36 15.69 -8.00
C TYR A 60 9.89 15.30 -9.38
N GLY A 61 9.09 14.57 -10.13
CA GLY A 61 9.39 14.23 -11.52
C GLY A 61 9.38 15.43 -12.46
N ALA A 62 8.37 16.29 -12.36
CA ALA A 62 8.25 17.50 -13.17
C ALA A 62 9.42 18.47 -12.93
N LEU A 63 9.89 18.60 -11.69
CA LEU A 63 11.06 19.43 -11.34
C LEU A 63 12.37 18.91 -11.94
N LYS A 64 12.47 17.61 -12.25
CA LYS A 64 13.67 16.97 -12.82
C LYS A 64 13.51 16.54 -14.29
N GLY A 65 12.39 16.85 -14.93
CA GLY A 65 12.14 16.56 -16.34
C GLY A 65 11.75 15.11 -16.68
N TYR A 66 11.36 14.29 -15.71
CA TYR A 66 10.97 12.88 -15.95
C TYR A 66 9.82 12.43 -15.02
N LYS A 67 8.90 11.58 -15.49
CA LYS A 67 7.91 10.94 -14.60
C LYS A 67 8.62 10.09 -13.55
N MET A 68 8.52 10.47 -12.27
CA MET A 68 9.10 9.67 -11.19
C MET A 68 8.06 8.66 -10.68
N ASN A 69 8.00 7.53 -11.38
CA ASN A 69 7.43 6.32 -10.81
C ASN A 69 8.48 5.76 -9.85
N SER A 70 8.15 5.62 -8.56
CA SER A 70 9.06 5.03 -7.59
C SER A 70 8.35 3.99 -6.77
N ASP A 71 9.08 2.96 -6.40
CA ASP A 71 8.49 1.83 -5.73
C ASP A 71 8.31 2.09 -4.22
N ILE A 72 7.34 1.40 -3.64
CA ILE A 72 7.19 1.19 -2.20
C ILE A 72 7.29 -0.31 -1.93
N TYR A 73 7.96 -0.65 -0.83
CA TYR A 73 8.14 -2.03 -0.42
C TYR A 73 7.62 -2.22 1.00
N ILE A 74 6.73 -3.20 1.18
CA ILE A 74 6.20 -3.59 2.48
C ILE A 74 6.58 -5.04 2.73
N GLY A 75 7.43 -5.27 3.72
CA GLY A 75 7.89 -6.60 4.12
C GLY A 75 6.83 -7.46 4.81
N ASN A 76 7.24 -8.66 5.19
CA ASN A 76 6.37 -9.70 5.73
C ASN A 76 5.81 -9.35 7.11
N ASN A 77 4.60 -9.86 7.40
CA ASN A 77 3.94 -9.76 8.71
C ASN A 77 3.72 -8.32 9.20
N CYS A 78 3.43 -7.41 8.28
CA CYS A 78 3.22 -5.99 8.61
C CYS A 78 1.73 -5.63 8.74
N VAL A 79 1.46 -4.57 9.50
CA VAL A 79 0.15 -3.92 9.54
C VAL A 79 0.31 -2.44 9.23
N ILE A 80 -0.41 -1.97 8.22
CA ILE A 80 -0.51 -0.56 7.86
C ILE A 80 -1.81 -0.03 8.47
N GLY A 81 -1.65 0.83 9.47
CA GLY A 81 -2.75 1.44 10.23
C GLY A 81 -3.73 2.21 9.36
N GLY A 82 -4.96 2.35 9.86
CA GLY A 82 -6.00 3.08 9.13
C GLY A 82 -5.60 4.54 8.89
N ARG A 83 -5.87 5.06 7.69
CA ARG A 83 -5.50 6.42 7.27
C ARG A 83 -3.99 6.75 7.32
N ALA A 84 -3.13 5.75 7.52
CA ALA A 84 -1.69 5.95 7.33
C ALA A 84 -1.38 6.18 5.84
N MET A 85 -0.39 7.01 5.55
CA MET A 85 0.07 7.28 4.19
C MET A 85 1.51 6.80 4.02
N ILE A 86 1.72 5.93 3.04
CA ILE A 86 3.05 5.47 2.62
C ILE A 86 3.35 6.12 1.27
N LEU A 87 4.43 6.89 1.25
CA LEU A 87 4.87 7.68 0.12
C LEU A 87 5.92 6.96 -0.73
N PRO A 88 6.19 7.44 -1.96
CA PRO A 88 7.13 6.80 -2.86
C PRO A 88 8.54 6.63 -2.23
N ARG A 89 9.25 5.57 -2.61
CA ARG A 89 10.62 5.23 -2.15
C ARG A 89 10.72 4.78 -0.69
N VAL A 90 9.59 4.50 -0.03
CA VAL A 90 9.57 3.97 1.34
C VAL A 90 9.73 2.45 1.32
N HIS A 91 10.64 1.96 2.19
CA HIS A 91 10.84 0.53 2.44
C HIS A 91 10.51 0.23 3.90
N ILE A 92 9.50 -0.60 4.11
CA ILE A 92 9.09 -1.10 5.42
C ILE A 92 9.62 -2.53 5.55
N GLY A 93 10.41 -2.77 6.59
CA GLY A 93 10.96 -4.10 6.89
C GLY A 93 9.91 -5.11 7.35
N ASN A 94 10.36 -6.27 7.83
CA ASN A 94 9.46 -7.32 8.33
C ASN A 94 8.98 -7.02 9.77
N ASN A 95 7.78 -7.49 10.12
CA ASN A 95 7.19 -7.42 11.46
C ASN A 95 6.96 -5.98 11.98
N VAL A 96 6.58 -5.07 11.08
CA VAL A 96 6.34 -3.66 11.41
C VAL A 96 4.85 -3.38 11.54
N TYR A 97 4.49 -2.63 12.60
CA TYR A 97 3.14 -2.12 12.81
C TYR A 97 3.18 -0.60 12.71
N ILE A 98 2.61 -0.06 11.64
CA ILE A 98 2.47 1.38 11.46
C ILE A 98 1.15 1.81 12.07
N VAL A 99 1.20 2.73 13.02
CA VAL A 99 -0.01 3.30 13.62
C VAL A 99 -0.76 4.17 12.62
N GLY A 100 -2.08 4.10 12.69
CA GLY A 100 -2.95 4.96 11.92
C GLY A 100 -3.18 6.30 12.61
N THR A 101 -3.89 7.20 11.93
CA THR A 101 -4.41 8.40 12.59
C THR A 101 -5.82 8.16 13.11
N SER A 102 -6.10 8.61 14.33
CA SER A 102 -7.44 8.63 14.88
C SER A 102 -8.18 9.85 14.33
N GLY A 103 -9.22 9.60 13.53
CA GLY A 103 -10.12 10.67 13.11
C GLY A 103 -10.85 11.27 14.31
N LYS A 104 -10.57 12.54 14.60
CA LYS A 104 -11.60 13.44 15.09
C LYS A 104 -12.05 14.29 13.91
#